data_AF-A0A0R3P9T1-F1
#
_entry.id   AF-A0A0R3P9T1-F1
#
_cell.length_a   1.000
_cell.length_b   1.000
_cell.length_c   1.000
_cell.angle_alpha   90.00
_cell.angle_beta   90.00
_cell.angle_gamma   90.00
#
_symmetry.space_group_name_H-M   'P 1'
#
loop_
_entity.id
_entity.type
_entity.pdbx_description
1 polymer ?
#
loop_
_entity_poly.entity_id
_entity_poly.type
_entity_poly.pdbx_seq_one_letter_code
_entity_poly.pdbx_strand_id
1 'polypeptide(L)'
;MDESGGLSRAEFLVLQEQLIALRNRNYELQESLQKKNQEIATLMSPKSEALQFATKLMNRREKEKELAQKYETQLDALRMKLTTQEEEFRLQQETLLSELNKVVCQNEDMHKELQQSRAAGSFCPQEGLSSELDLSLSEGGSIENASLQRVSCDNQTCESEGKADIVAKLEQAELNLLEKETLVSALEHKDKVDELTHAVEGSRLDNGRFSSLIQEQQEQIARLKEELQLSNHKRIMCENVSDSQSLFDRDLLEKEISSIMDRISLNEEEVRKLTSEKEAESLLRKLHSLKENHENEVQVLKNESAILCDEELEDRLERFESEREEMRQKIVSLESSLSAKEEDKALSLKKQAAVIKELQRAIREEKKRADSMERFGRCSYEEKEWHLVDEMDAKSAQTLDGVGSRSVSSASALESDNVELINRLTSLQKTHADTLDKVSTLESENARLCREIEEKSEIIEHWIRKKPLKFGTGFESPRKSEGTEEEFVRCNYVNAD
;
A
#
# COMPACT_ATOMS: atom_id res chain seq x y z
N MET A 1 -68.93 -52.78 -73.48
CA MET A 1 -67.84 -53.42 -72.73
C MET A 1 -66.57 -53.16 -73.49
N ASP A 2 -65.99 -51.97 -73.29
CA ASP A 2 -64.60 -51.60 -73.64
C ASP A 2 -64.26 -50.46 -72.68
N GLU A 3 -64.04 -50.84 -71.42
CA GLU A 3 -63.63 -49.96 -70.34
C GLU A 3 -62.15 -49.59 -70.54
N SER A 4 -61.89 -48.54 -71.33
CA SER A 4 -60.56 -47.91 -71.35
C SER A 4 -60.41 -46.99 -70.14
N GLY A 5 -60.23 -47.58 -68.96
CA GLY A 5 -59.81 -46.90 -67.72
C GLY A 5 -58.32 -46.59 -67.68
N GLY A 6 -57.66 -46.44 -68.83
CA GLY A 6 -56.24 -46.16 -68.96
C GLY A 6 -55.99 -44.71 -69.35
N LEU A 7 -54.94 -44.11 -68.77
CA LEU A 7 -54.43 -42.79 -69.17
C LEU A 7 -54.19 -42.75 -70.68
N SER A 8 -54.61 -41.67 -71.34
CA SER A 8 -54.24 -41.46 -72.73
C SER A 8 -52.73 -41.31 -72.84
N ARG A 9 -52.16 -41.65 -74.01
CA ARG A 9 -50.71 -41.59 -74.24
C ARG A 9 -50.13 -40.18 -74.00
N ALA A 10 -50.90 -39.13 -74.27
CA ALA A 10 -50.49 -37.76 -74.01
C ALA A 10 -50.47 -37.44 -72.51
N GLU A 11 -51.51 -37.85 -71.77
CA GLU A 11 -51.55 -37.71 -70.31
C GLU A 11 -50.38 -38.48 -69.65
N PHE A 12 -50.05 -39.68 -70.14
CA PHE A 12 -48.91 -40.45 -69.66
C PHE A 12 -47.56 -39.71 -69.86
N LEU A 13 -47.34 -39.07 -71.00
CA LEU A 13 -46.11 -38.31 -71.25
C LEU A 13 -45.98 -37.07 -70.36
N VAL A 14 -47.09 -36.35 -70.13
CA VAL A 14 -47.11 -35.19 -69.23
C VAL A 14 -46.82 -35.61 -67.79
N LEU A 15 -47.45 -36.70 -67.33
CA LEU A 15 -47.16 -37.28 -66.02
C LEU A 15 -45.69 -37.70 -65.89
N GLN A 16 -45.13 -38.31 -66.93
CA GLN A 16 -43.72 -38.70 -66.95
C GLN A 16 -42.79 -37.48 -66.81
N GLU A 17 -43.06 -36.40 -67.53
CA GLU A 17 -42.27 -35.15 -67.46
C GLU A 17 -42.38 -34.49 -66.07
N GLN A 18 -43.59 -34.44 -65.50
CA GLN A 18 -43.81 -33.92 -64.16
C GLN A 18 -43.08 -34.75 -63.09
N LEU A 19 -43.08 -36.08 -63.22
CA LEU A 19 -42.33 -36.96 -62.30
C LEU A 19 -40.82 -36.70 -62.37
N ILE A 20 -40.29 -36.49 -63.58
CA ILE A 20 -38.87 -36.16 -63.77
C ILE A 20 -38.55 -34.80 -63.12
N ALA A 21 -39.40 -33.79 -63.34
CA ALA A 21 -39.22 -32.46 -62.75
C ALA A 21 -39.27 -32.49 -61.22
N LEU A 22 -40.22 -33.25 -60.63
CA LEU A 22 -40.34 -33.43 -59.18
C LEU A 22 -39.13 -34.16 -58.61
N ARG A 23 -38.67 -35.21 -59.28
CA ARG A 23 -37.47 -35.95 -58.90
C ARG A 23 -36.23 -35.04 -58.89
N ASN A 24 -36.06 -34.21 -59.92
CA ASN A 24 -34.94 -33.27 -60.00
C ASN A 24 -35.00 -32.24 -58.86
N ARG A 25 -36.18 -31.67 -58.61
CA ARG A 25 -36.40 -30.72 -57.51
C ARG A 25 -36.11 -31.34 -56.14
N ASN A 26 -36.47 -32.61 -55.95
CA ASN A 26 -36.19 -33.32 -54.70
C ASN A 26 -34.67 -33.49 -54.48
N TYR A 27 -33.92 -33.85 -55.52
CA TYR A 27 -32.45 -33.90 -55.44
C TYR A 27 -31.82 -32.55 -55.08
N GLU A 28 -32.27 -31.46 -55.70
CA GLU A 28 -31.79 -30.11 -55.37
C GLU A 28 -32.07 -29.73 -53.90
N LEU A 29 -33.25 -30.09 -53.39
CA LEU A 29 -33.61 -29.85 -51.99
C LEU A 29 -32.76 -30.69 -51.04
N GLN A 30 -32.51 -31.96 -51.38
CA GLN A 30 -31.68 -32.86 -50.58
C GLN A 30 -30.23 -32.37 -50.50
N GLU A 31 -29.66 -31.92 -51.62
CA GLU A 31 -28.32 -31.34 -51.66
C GLU A 31 -28.23 -30.05 -50.84
N SER A 32 -29.23 -29.18 -50.96
CA SER A 32 -29.34 -27.94 -50.17
C SER A 32 -29.43 -28.22 -48.67
N LEU A 33 -30.23 -29.22 -48.28
CA LEU A 33 -30.37 -29.66 -46.88
C LEU A 33 -29.06 -30.25 -46.36
N GLN A 34 -28.38 -31.10 -47.14
CA GLN A 34 -27.07 -31.65 -46.76
C GLN A 34 -26.02 -30.55 -46.58
N LYS A 35 -25.98 -29.57 -47.48
CA LYS A 35 -25.08 -28.42 -47.38
C LYS A 35 -25.38 -27.58 -46.14
N LYS A 36 -26.66 -27.33 -45.84
CA LYS A 36 -27.08 -26.61 -44.64
C LYS A 36 -26.75 -27.36 -43.36
N ASN A 37 -26.91 -28.67 -43.33
CA ASN A 37 -26.52 -29.50 -42.18
C ASN A 37 -25.00 -29.51 -41.97
N GLN A 38 -24.20 -29.52 -43.04
CA GLN A 38 -22.75 -29.36 -42.92
C GLN A 38 -22.36 -27.98 -42.39
N GLU A 39 -23.02 -26.91 -42.84
CA GLU A 39 -22.84 -25.54 -42.34
C GLU A 39 -23.23 -25.42 -40.85
N ILE A 40 -24.34 -26.06 -40.44
CA ILE A 40 -24.72 -26.13 -39.02
C ILE A 40 -23.68 -26.91 -38.23
N ALA A 41 -23.20 -28.05 -38.72
CA ALA A 41 -22.19 -28.85 -38.02
C ALA A 41 -20.84 -28.11 -37.88
N THR A 42 -20.45 -27.29 -38.87
CA THR A 42 -19.25 -26.45 -38.76
C THR A 42 -19.45 -25.29 -37.79
N LEU A 43 -20.63 -24.68 -37.75
CA LEU A 43 -20.97 -23.60 -36.80
C LEU A 43 -21.19 -24.10 -35.36
N MET A 44 -21.74 -25.30 -35.18
CA MET A 44 -21.96 -25.93 -33.88
C MET A 44 -20.71 -26.66 -33.34
N SER A 45 -19.68 -26.81 -34.17
CA SER A 45 -18.37 -27.26 -33.69
C SER A 45 -17.88 -26.32 -32.58
N PRO A 46 -17.46 -26.82 -31.41
CA PRO A 46 -17.05 -26.03 -30.23
C PRO A 46 -15.74 -25.23 -30.43
N LYS A 47 -15.29 -25.07 -31.69
CA LYS A 47 -14.08 -24.39 -32.13
C LYS A 47 -14.31 -22.97 -32.64
N SER A 48 -15.41 -22.31 -32.30
CA SER A 48 -15.46 -20.86 -32.47
C SER A 48 -14.46 -20.24 -31.51
N GLU A 49 -13.23 -20.01 -31.99
CA GLU A 49 -12.13 -19.38 -31.25
C GLU A 49 -12.58 -18.05 -30.64
N ALA A 50 -13.49 -17.35 -31.31
CA ALA A 50 -14.13 -16.14 -30.81
C ALA A 50 -14.95 -16.37 -29.53
N LEU A 51 -15.74 -17.44 -29.46
CA LEU A 51 -16.49 -17.79 -28.24
C LEU A 51 -15.55 -18.24 -27.12
N GLN A 52 -14.52 -19.04 -27.42
CA GLN A 52 -13.53 -19.44 -26.41
C GLN A 52 -12.74 -18.24 -25.88
N PHE A 53 -12.40 -17.29 -26.76
CA PHE A 53 -11.73 -16.04 -26.40
C PHE A 53 -12.64 -15.15 -25.54
N ALA A 54 -13.92 -15.02 -25.92
CA ALA A 54 -14.90 -14.29 -25.12
C ALA A 54 -15.05 -14.91 -23.72
N THR A 55 -15.17 -16.24 -23.61
CA THR A 55 -15.24 -16.94 -22.32
C THR A 55 -13.96 -16.73 -21.49
N LYS A 56 -12.77 -16.80 -22.11
CA LYS A 56 -11.50 -16.51 -21.40
C LYS A 56 -11.43 -15.07 -20.91
N LEU A 57 -11.89 -14.09 -21.69
CA LEU A 57 -11.93 -12.69 -21.28
C LEU A 57 -12.90 -12.46 -20.13
N MET A 58 -14.08 -13.07 -20.17
CA MET A 58 -15.03 -12.98 -19.05
C MET A 58 -14.45 -13.58 -17.77
N ASN A 59 -13.83 -14.75 -17.85
CA ASN A 59 -13.20 -15.40 -16.70
C ASN A 59 -12.03 -14.59 -16.12
N ARG A 60 -11.26 -13.88 -16.97
CA ARG A 60 -10.20 -12.96 -16.49
C ARG A 60 -10.80 -11.79 -15.72
N ARG A 61 -11.85 -11.17 -16.24
CA ARG A 61 -12.56 -10.07 -15.59
C ARG A 61 -13.18 -10.49 -14.25
N GLU A 62 -13.75 -11.70 -14.17
CA GLU A 62 -14.30 -12.22 -12.91
C GLU A 62 -13.22 -12.41 -11.85
N LYS A 63 -12.07 -12.98 -12.23
CA LYS A 63 -10.92 -13.12 -11.32
C LYS A 63 -10.39 -11.78 -10.83
N GLU A 64 -10.31 -10.78 -11.71
CA GLU A 64 -9.88 -9.43 -11.36
C GLU A 64 -10.86 -8.76 -10.38
N LYS A 65 -12.17 -8.92 -10.59
CA LYS A 65 -13.19 -8.44 -9.65
C LYS A 65 -13.10 -9.15 -8.30
N GLU A 66 -12.90 -10.46 -8.29
CA GLU A 66 -12.73 -11.22 -7.05
C GLU A 66 -11.47 -10.79 -6.29
N LEU A 67 -10.37 -10.53 -7.01
CA LEU A 67 -9.12 -10.03 -6.43
C LEU A 67 -9.30 -8.62 -5.85
N ALA A 68 -9.94 -7.71 -6.59
CA ALA A 68 -10.25 -6.36 -6.12
C ALA A 68 -11.14 -6.39 -4.87
N GLN A 69 -12.17 -7.25 -4.85
CA GLN A 69 -13.04 -7.44 -3.68
C GLN A 69 -12.28 -8.02 -2.47
N LYS A 70 -11.31 -8.91 -2.70
CA LYS A 70 -10.44 -9.42 -1.62
C LYS A 70 -9.56 -8.31 -1.03
N TYR A 71 -8.98 -7.44 -1.86
CA TYR A 71 -8.20 -6.31 -1.37
C TYR A 71 -9.06 -5.29 -0.63
N GLU A 72 -10.26 -5.00 -1.13
CA GLU A 72 -11.21 -4.10 -0.46
C GLU A 72 -11.60 -4.62 0.93
N THR A 73 -11.92 -5.92 1.05
CA THR A 73 -12.25 -6.53 2.35
C THR A 73 -11.05 -6.55 3.32
N GLN A 74 -9.83 -6.77 2.82
CA GLN A 74 -8.62 -6.67 3.65
C GLN A 74 -8.34 -5.24 4.12
N LEU A 75 -8.51 -4.25 3.25
CA LEU A 75 -8.37 -2.84 3.61
C LEU A 75 -9.37 -2.43 4.70
N ASP A 76 -10.63 -2.85 4.58
CA ASP A 76 -11.64 -2.57 5.60
C ASP A 76 -11.35 -3.27 6.93
N ALA A 77 -10.85 -4.52 6.89
CA ALA A 77 -10.42 -5.22 8.10
C ALA A 77 -9.23 -4.53 8.78
N LEU A 78 -8.26 -4.02 8.01
CA LEU A 78 -7.12 -3.27 8.54
C LEU A 78 -7.56 -1.92 9.13
N ARG A 79 -8.47 -1.21 8.47
CA ARG A 79 -9.06 0.03 9.00
C ARG A 79 -9.79 -0.23 10.33
N MET A 80 -10.60 -1.28 10.40
CA MET A 80 -11.26 -1.65 11.65
C MET A 80 -10.25 -1.95 12.77
N LYS A 81 -9.19 -2.72 12.49
CA LYS A 81 -8.14 -3.01 13.47
C LYS A 81 -7.45 -1.75 13.97
N LEU A 82 -7.13 -0.82 13.07
CA LEU A 82 -6.52 0.46 13.43
C LEU A 82 -7.45 1.27 14.36
N THR A 83 -8.73 1.40 14.00
CA THR A 83 -9.71 2.10 14.83
C THR A 83 -9.87 1.44 16.21
N THR A 84 -9.92 0.11 16.28
CA THR A 84 -9.97 -0.62 17.57
C THR A 84 -8.72 -0.36 18.41
N GLN A 85 -7.53 -0.36 17.81
CA GLN A 85 -6.29 -0.05 18.53
C GLN A 85 -6.26 1.41 19.03
N GLU A 86 -6.74 2.37 18.23
CA GLU A 86 -6.87 3.77 18.63
C GLU A 86 -7.86 3.95 19.80
N GLU A 87 -8.95 3.17 19.83
CA GLU A 87 -9.91 3.15 20.93
C GLU A 87 -9.30 2.53 22.20
N GLU A 88 -8.58 1.43 22.09
CA GLU A 88 -7.88 0.80 23.22
C GLU A 88 -6.83 1.74 23.83
N PHE A 89 -6.02 2.41 23.00
CA PHE A 89 -5.03 3.37 23.47
C PHE A 89 -5.68 4.55 24.20
N ARG A 90 -6.79 5.06 23.67
CA ARG A 90 -7.56 6.14 24.31
C ARG A 90 -8.11 5.72 25.67
N LEU A 91 -8.65 4.51 25.78
CA LEU A 91 -9.15 3.96 27.04
C LEU A 91 -8.03 3.74 28.05
N GLN A 92 -6.86 3.27 27.61
CA GLN A 92 -5.67 3.16 28.46
C GLN A 92 -5.22 4.54 28.98
N GLN A 93 -5.20 5.55 28.11
CA GLN A 93 -4.85 6.92 28.50
C GLN A 93 -5.85 7.50 29.51
N GLU A 94 -7.15 7.29 29.28
CA GLU A 94 -8.21 7.70 30.21
C GLU A 94 -8.08 7.01 31.57
N THR A 95 -7.80 5.71 31.57
CA THR A 95 -7.57 4.92 32.79
C THR A 95 -6.36 5.44 33.56
N LEU A 96 -5.24 5.69 32.87
CA LEU A 96 -4.03 6.22 33.49
C LEU A 96 -4.25 7.60 34.10
N LEU A 97 -4.96 8.50 33.40
CA LEU A 97 -5.31 9.82 33.92
C LEU A 97 -6.22 9.73 35.14
N SER A 98 -7.19 8.81 35.13
CA SER A 98 -8.05 8.53 36.29
C SER A 98 -7.25 8.06 37.50
N GLU A 99 -6.33 7.10 37.33
CA GLU A 99 -5.47 6.62 38.42
C GLU A 99 -4.51 7.70 38.92
N LEU A 100 -3.93 8.50 38.03
CA LEU A 100 -3.09 9.64 38.41
C LEU A 100 -3.87 10.65 39.26
N ASN A 101 -5.09 11.00 38.85
CA ASN A 101 -5.95 11.89 39.61
C ASN A 101 -6.29 11.32 40.99
N LYS A 102 -6.52 10.01 41.13
CA LYS A 102 -6.73 9.36 42.43
C LYS A 102 -5.51 9.52 43.34
N VAL A 103 -4.30 9.29 42.82
CA VAL A 103 -3.04 9.45 43.58
C VAL A 103 -2.81 10.90 44.00
N VAL A 104 -3.11 11.86 43.11
CA VAL A 104 -3.05 13.29 43.44
C VAL A 104 -4.01 13.65 44.57
N CYS A 105 -5.28 13.22 44.49
CA CYS A 105 -6.26 13.44 45.56
C CYS A 105 -5.79 12.81 46.88
N GLN A 106 -5.28 11.58 46.87
CA GLN A 106 -4.75 10.93 48.08
C GLN A 106 -3.57 11.71 48.68
N ASN A 107 -2.65 12.20 47.86
CA ASN A 107 -1.53 13.02 48.32
C ASN A 107 -2.01 14.36 48.92
N GLU A 108 -2.99 15.01 48.30
CA GLU A 108 -3.60 16.24 48.83
C GLU A 108 -4.26 15.99 50.19
N ASP A 109 -4.97 14.88 50.36
CA ASP A 109 -5.63 14.53 51.62
C ASP A 109 -4.62 14.19 52.72
N MET A 110 -3.58 13.40 52.43
CA MET A 110 -2.48 13.17 53.36
C MET A 110 -1.78 14.48 53.76
N HIS A 111 -1.59 15.40 52.82
CA HIS A 111 -1.00 16.70 53.12
C HIS A 111 -1.89 17.55 54.04
N LYS A 112 -3.22 17.49 53.87
CA LYS A 112 -4.17 18.11 54.80
C LYS A 112 -4.11 17.47 56.19
N GLU A 113 -4.04 16.15 56.30
CA GLU A 113 -3.92 15.43 57.57
C GLU A 113 -2.62 15.77 58.32
N LEU A 114 -1.49 15.86 57.59
CA LEU A 114 -0.22 16.30 58.15
C LEU A 114 -0.27 17.75 58.65
N GLN A 115 -0.92 18.65 57.90
CA GLN A 115 -1.13 20.03 58.34
C GLN A 115 -2.03 20.11 59.58
N GLN A 116 -3.11 19.32 59.63
CA GLN A 116 -4.00 19.25 60.80
C GLN A 116 -3.26 18.70 62.02
N SER A 117 -2.47 17.65 61.86
CA SER A 117 -1.64 17.06 62.92
C SER A 117 -0.59 18.05 63.43
N ARG A 118 0.01 18.84 62.53
CA ARG A 118 0.97 19.90 62.89
C ARG A 118 0.29 21.07 63.62
N ALA A 119 -0.93 21.42 63.23
CA ALA A 119 -1.73 22.44 63.91
C ALA A 119 -2.23 21.96 65.29
N ALA A 120 -2.56 20.67 65.44
CA ALA A 120 -2.97 20.06 66.70
C ALA A 120 -1.78 19.76 67.65
N GLY A 121 -0.58 19.55 67.11
CA GLY A 121 0.65 19.27 67.87
C GLY A 121 1.28 20.49 68.58
N SER A 122 0.62 21.63 68.62
CA SER A 122 1.10 22.85 69.30
C SER A 122 0.70 22.94 70.79
N PHE A 123 0.53 21.80 71.48
CA PHE A 123 0.42 21.78 72.94
C PHE A 123 1.33 20.72 73.58
N CYS A 124 2.43 21.25 74.13
CA CYS A 124 3.17 20.81 75.32
C CYS A 124 3.99 19.49 75.27
N PRO A 125 5.26 19.52 75.73
CA PRO A 125 6.14 18.35 75.81
C PRO A 125 5.93 17.58 77.13
N GLN A 126 5.84 16.25 77.07
CA GLN A 126 6.53 15.39 78.05
C GLN A 126 6.52 13.92 77.66
N GLU A 127 7.73 13.36 77.66
CA GLU A 127 8.15 12.05 78.17
C GLU A 127 7.12 10.91 78.27
N GLY A 128 7.45 9.80 77.60
CA GLY A 128 7.38 8.49 78.26
C GLY A 128 6.47 7.43 77.62
N LEU A 129 7.16 6.38 77.13
CA LEU A 129 6.77 4.96 77.17
C LEU A 129 5.82 4.38 76.10
N SER A 130 6.41 3.41 75.39
CA SER A 130 5.88 2.09 74.97
C SER A 130 4.41 1.92 74.62
N SER A 131 4.13 1.43 73.41
CA SER A 131 3.43 0.14 73.24
C SER A 131 3.48 -0.34 71.79
N GLU A 132 3.80 -1.62 71.63
CA GLU A 132 3.46 -2.46 70.48
C GLU A 132 1.96 -2.39 70.18
N LEU A 133 1.58 -2.47 68.90
CA LEU A 133 0.32 -3.08 68.48
C LEU A 133 0.35 -3.52 67.02
N ASP A 134 0.40 -4.83 66.90
CA ASP A 134 0.01 -5.73 65.81
C ASP A 134 -1.42 -5.43 65.32
N LEU A 135 -1.65 -5.39 63.99
CA LEU A 135 -2.99 -5.37 63.39
C LEU A 135 -2.96 -5.96 61.98
N SER A 136 -3.53 -7.16 61.91
CA SER A 136 -3.87 -7.97 60.74
C SER A 136 -5.29 -7.65 60.22
N LEU A 137 -5.68 -8.29 59.09
CA LEU A 137 -6.97 -8.28 58.36
C LEU A 137 -7.10 -7.19 57.28
N SER A 138 -7.65 -7.39 56.07
CA SER A 138 -8.69 -8.30 55.53
C SER A 138 -8.55 -8.28 53.98
N GLU A 139 -8.45 -9.40 53.25
CA GLU A 139 -9.53 -10.21 52.66
C GLU A 139 -10.49 -9.48 51.69
N GLY A 140 -10.62 -9.99 50.45
CA GLY A 140 -11.82 -9.80 49.61
C GLY A 140 -11.58 -9.31 48.17
N GLY A 141 -11.76 -10.18 47.17
CA GLY A 141 -11.79 -9.76 45.75
C GLY A 141 -11.84 -10.88 44.72
N SER A 142 -12.89 -11.71 44.78
CA SER A 142 -13.26 -12.72 43.77
C SER A 142 -13.82 -12.08 42.50
N ILE A 143 -13.36 -12.45 41.29
CA ILE A 143 -14.18 -12.38 40.05
C ILE A 143 -13.87 -13.59 39.15
N GLU A 144 -14.98 -14.18 38.71
CA GLU A 144 -15.22 -15.40 37.95
C GLU A 144 -15.00 -15.31 36.42
N ASN A 145 -14.85 -16.51 35.82
CA ASN A 145 -15.46 -16.99 34.56
C ASN A 145 -15.26 -16.26 33.21
N ALA A 146 -14.73 -17.00 32.23
CA ALA A 146 -15.46 -17.29 30.98
C ALA A 146 -14.83 -18.45 30.19
N SER A 147 -15.55 -19.57 30.14
CA SER A 147 -15.33 -20.68 29.21
C SER A 147 -15.75 -20.28 27.79
N LEU A 148 -14.98 -20.68 26.78
CA LEU A 148 -15.39 -20.58 25.38
C LEU A 148 -15.26 -21.92 24.65
N GLN A 149 -16.26 -22.13 23.82
CA GLN A 149 -16.94 -23.39 23.55
C GLN A 149 -16.51 -23.92 22.19
N ARG A 150 -16.23 -25.22 22.13
CA ARG A 150 -16.00 -25.98 20.89
C ARG A 150 -17.27 -26.00 20.03
N VAL A 151 -17.12 -25.70 18.74
CA VAL A 151 -18.12 -26.02 17.72
C VAL A 151 -17.47 -26.98 16.72
N SER A 152 -18.09 -28.17 16.64
CA SER A 152 -17.82 -29.23 15.67
C SER A 152 -18.77 -29.05 14.49
N CYS A 153 -18.28 -29.20 13.27
CA CYS A 153 -19.12 -29.36 12.08
C CYS A 153 -18.64 -30.58 11.29
N ASP A 154 -19.44 -31.64 11.34
CA ASP A 154 -19.45 -32.71 10.35
C ASP A 154 -20.10 -32.20 9.06
N ASN A 155 -19.55 -32.55 7.90
CA ASN A 155 -20.33 -32.88 6.71
C ASN A 155 -19.49 -33.55 5.60
N GLN A 156 -19.67 -34.86 5.55
CA GLN A 156 -20.14 -35.64 4.39
C GLN A 156 -19.46 -35.50 3.01
N THR A 157 -18.81 -36.62 2.68
CA THR A 157 -18.39 -37.22 1.41
C THR A 157 -19.30 -37.00 0.19
N CYS A 158 -18.67 -36.60 -0.94
CA CYS A 158 -18.90 -37.18 -2.28
C CYS A 158 -17.83 -36.68 -3.28
N GLU A 159 -17.57 -37.48 -4.32
CA GLU A 159 -16.69 -37.26 -5.49
C GLU A 159 -15.19 -37.59 -5.32
N SER A 160 -14.87 -38.88 -5.30
CA SER A 160 -13.55 -39.44 -5.66
C SER A 160 -13.58 -39.80 -7.15
N GLU A 161 -12.92 -39.07 -8.05
CA GLU A 161 -11.70 -39.59 -8.69
C GLU A 161 -10.80 -38.46 -9.26
N GLY A 162 -11.25 -37.21 -9.27
CA GLY A 162 -10.44 -36.03 -9.64
C GLY A 162 -9.76 -35.31 -8.47
N LYS A 163 -10.16 -35.62 -7.23
CA LYS A 163 -9.64 -34.95 -6.02
C LYS A 163 -8.22 -35.37 -5.65
N ALA A 164 -7.81 -36.59 -5.94
CA ALA A 164 -6.47 -37.08 -5.57
C ALA A 164 -5.34 -36.27 -6.24
N ASP A 165 -5.52 -35.90 -7.51
CA ASP A 165 -4.51 -35.12 -8.25
C ASP A 165 -4.49 -33.63 -7.81
N ILE A 166 -5.64 -33.10 -7.39
CA ILE A 166 -5.73 -31.74 -6.83
C ILE A 166 -5.12 -31.70 -5.43
N VAL A 167 -5.38 -32.71 -4.59
CA VAL A 167 -4.80 -32.85 -3.24
C VAL A 167 -3.29 -32.98 -3.32
N ALA A 168 -2.75 -33.83 -4.21
CA ALA A 168 -1.30 -33.94 -4.39
C ALA A 168 -0.64 -32.63 -4.87
N LYS A 169 -1.31 -31.89 -5.76
CA LYS A 169 -0.83 -30.56 -6.20
C LYS A 169 -0.89 -29.51 -5.09
N LEU A 170 -1.88 -29.62 -4.20
CA LEU A 170 -2.08 -28.70 -3.08
C LEU A 170 -1.07 -29.00 -1.97
N GLU A 171 -0.83 -30.27 -1.63
CA GLU A 171 0.24 -30.71 -0.72
C GLU A 171 1.62 -30.28 -1.23
N GLN A 172 1.89 -30.41 -2.53
CA GLN A 172 3.15 -29.92 -3.12
C GLN A 172 3.26 -28.39 -3.05
N ALA A 173 2.16 -27.66 -3.23
CA ALA A 173 2.16 -26.20 -3.12
C ALA A 173 2.36 -25.75 -1.66
N GLU A 174 1.76 -26.43 -0.69
CA GLU A 174 1.97 -26.19 0.74
C GLU A 174 3.43 -26.45 1.14
N LEU A 175 4.03 -27.53 0.62
CA LEU A 175 5.43 -27.86 0.91
C LEU A 175 6.39 -26.81 0.32
N ASN A 176 6.10 -26.32 -0.89
CA ASN A 176 6.85 -25.23 -1.51
C ASN A 176 6.64 -23.89 -0.79
N LEU A 177 5.46 -23.65 -0.21
CA LEU A 177 5.19 -22.44 0.57
C LEU A 177 5.96 -22.48 1.89
N LEU A 178 5.96 -23.62 2.58
CA LEU A 178 6.73 -23.81 3.81
C LEU A 178 8.24 -23.67 3.58
N GLU A 179 8.76 -24.17 2.46
CA GLU A 179 10.17 -23.98 2.09
C GLU A 179 10.50 -22.50 1.85
N LYS A 180 9.57 -21.73 1.25
CA LYS A 180 9.74 -20.29 1.08
C LYS A 180 9.66 -19.53 2.40
N GLU A 181 8.71 -19.87 3.27
CA GLU A 181 8.58 -19.26 4.60
C GLU A 181 9.84 -19.50 5.44
N THR A 182 10.40 -20.71 5.42
CA THR A 182 11.66 -21.02 6.13
C THR A 182 12.86 -20.27 5.55
N LEU A 183 12.91 -20.06 4.22
CA LEU A 183 13.95 -19.25 3.57
C LEU A 183 13.84 -17.77 3.95
N VAL A 184 12.62 -17.22 4.00
CA VAL A 184 12.37 -15.83 4.42
C VAL A 184 12.76 -15.64 5.88
N SER A 185 12.34 -16.53 6.79
CA SER A 185 12.77 -16.46 8.19
C SER A 185 14.30 -16.60 8.35
N ALA A 186 14.96 -17.41 7.52
CA ALA A 186 16.41 -17.53 7.53
C ALA A 186 17.12 -16.24 7.07
N LEU A 187 16.56 -15.51 6.10
CA LEU A 187 17.07 -14.22 5.65
C LEU A 187 16.86 -13.14 6.71
N GLU A 188 15.68 -13.06 7.31
CA GLU A 188 15.39 -12.14 8.42
C GLU A 188 16.35 -12.36 9.62
N HIS A 189 16.63 -13.62 9.94
CA HIS A 189 17.62 -13.95 10.98
C HIS A 189 19.04 -13.55 10.59
N LYS A 190 19.41 -13.67 9.31
CA LYS A 190 20.74 -13.24 8.83
C LYS A 190 20.91 -11.74 8.96
N ASP A 191 19.92 -10.95 8.52
CA ASP A 191 19.99 -9.49 8.60
C ASP A 191 20.05 -9.03 10.08
N LYS A 192 19.33 -9.71 10.98
CA LYS A 192 19.42 -9.46 12.42
C LYS A 192 20.79 -9.79 13.00
N VAL A 193 21.45 -10.84 12.52
CA VAL A 193 22.82 -11.19 12.93
C VAL A 193 23.83 -10.15 12.44
N ASP A 194 23.67 -9.63 11.23
CA ASP A 194 24.54 -8.59 10.69
C ASP A 194 24.37 -7.26 11.46
N GLU A 195 23.13 -6.88 11.79
CA GLU A 195 22.82 -5.72 12.65
C GLU A 195 23.46 -5.86 14.06
N LEU A 196 23.32 -7.03 14.68
CA LEU A 196 23.93 -7.31 15.99
C LEU A 196 25.46 -7.28 15.92
N THR A 197 26.05 -7.76 14.83
CA THR A 197 27.51 -7.74 14.62
C THR A 197 28.01 -6.30 14.50
N HIS A 198 27.30 -5.44 13.76
CA HIS A 198 27.63 -4.01 13.68
C HIS A 198 27.47 -3.28 15.02
N ALA A 199 26.42 -3.58 15.79
CA ALA A 199 26.21 -3.01 17.12
C ALA A 199 27.32 -3.41 18.12
N VAL A 200 27.78 -4.66 18.05
CA VAL A 200 28.91 -5.15 18.88
C VAL A 200 30.22 -4.44 18.51
N GLU A 201 30.51 -4.27 17.21
CA GLU A 201 31.74 -3.59 16.79
C GLU A 201 31.71 -2.08 17.15
N GLY A 202 30.54 -1.43 17.03
CA GLY A 202 30.34 -0.06 17.50
C GLY A 202 30.61 0.09 19.01
N SER A 203 30.03 -0.81 19.82
CA SER A 203 30.24 -0.82 21.27
C SER A 203 31.71 -1.08 21.64
N ARG A 204 32.42 -1.89 20.84
CA ARG A 204 33.85 -2.16 21.03
C ARG A 204 34.71 -0.94 20.75
N LEU A 205 34.39 -0.13 19.74
CA LEU A 205 35.08 1.13 19.44
C LEU A 205 34.86 2.16 20.56
N ASP A 206 33.63 2.28 21.06
CA ASP A 206 33.31 3.19 22.17
C ASP A 206 34.03 2.77 23.46
N ASN A 207 34.09 1.47 23.76
CA ASN A 207 34.92 0.96 24.86
C ASN A 207 36.41 1.30 24.71
N GLY A 208 36.93 1.27 23.48
CA GLY A 208 38.28 1.74 23.18
C GLY A 208 38.48 3.21 23.53
N ARG A 209 37.53 4.07 23.13
CA ARG A 209 37.55 5.52 23.45
C ARG A 209 37.47 5.78 24.95
N PHE A 210 36.58 5.10 25.66
CA PHE A 210 36.48 5.22 27.11
C PHE A 210 37.76 4.77 27.82
N SER A 211 38.40 3.70 27.35
CA SER A 211 39.69 3.26 27.90
C SER A 211 40.79 4.31 27.72
N SER A 212 40.85 4.97 26.56
CA SER A 212 41.81 6.07 26.32
C SER A 212 41.52 7.28 27.21
N LEU A 213 40.25 7.65 27.39
CA LEU A 213 39.86 8.76 28.27
C LEU A 213 40.20 8.47 29.74
N ILE A 214 39.96 7.24 30.20
CA ILE A 214 40.34 6.81 31.56
C ILE A 214 41.86 6.90 31.75
N GLN A 215 42.63 6.47 30.76
CA GLN A 215 44.09 6.57 30.81
C GLN A 215 44.55 8.03 30.88
N GLU A 216 43.97 8.92 30.07
CA GLU A 216 44.28 10.35 30.10
C GLU A 216 43.95 10.98 31.46
N GLN A 217 42.79 10.66 32.05
CA GLN A 217 42.42 11.15 33.38
C GLN A 217 43.36 10.62 34.47
N GLN A 218 43.80 9.37 34.38
CA GLN A 218 44.79 8.81 35.30
C GLN A 218 46.13 9.55 35.22
N GLU A 219 46.58 9.93 34.01
CA GLU A 219 47.77 10.75 33.82
C GLU A 219 47.60 12.16 34.40
N GLN A 220 46.45 12.81 34.20
CA GLN A 220 46.18 14.13 34.79
C GLN A 220 46.18 14.10 36.32
N ILE A 221 45.57 13.08 36.93
CA ILE A 221 45.58 12.88 38.38
C ILE A 221 47.02 12.70 38.89
N ALA A 222 47.85 11.95 38.17
CA ALA A 222 49.26 11.77 38.53
C ALA A 222 50.03 13.10 38.52
N ARG A 223 49.83 13.95 37.49
CA ARG A 223 50.46 15.28 37.39
C ARG A 223 50.04 16.21 38.54
N LEU A 224 48.74 16.31 38.81
CA LEU A 224 48.22 17.14 39.90
C LEU A 224 48.74 16.68 41.28
N LYS A 225 48.91 15.37 41.47
CA LYS A 225 49.48 14.82 42.71
C LYS A 225 50.94 15.23 42.90
N GLU A 226 51.73 15.28 41.83
CA GLU A 226 53.12 15.75 41.86
C GLU A 226 53.21 17.26 42.14
N GLU A 227 52.35 18.07 41.52
CA GLU A 227 52.26 19.51 41.79
C GLU A 227 51.88 19.81 43.25
N LEU A 228 50.94 19.05 43.82
CA LEU A 228 50.55 19.19 45.23
C LEU A 228 51.71 18.86 46.17
N GLN A 229 52.51 17.84 45.87
CA GLN A 229 53.71 17.49 46.64
C GLN A 229 54.76 18.61 46.59
N LEU A 230 54.98 19.19 45.41
CA LEU A 230 55.88 20.34 45.22
C LEU A 230 55.41 21.58 45.99
N SER A 231 54.11 21.87 45.95
CA SER A 231 53.50 22.97 46.68
C SER A 231 53.63 22.80 48.21
N ASN A 232 53.35 21.60 48.72
CA ASN A 232 53.51 21.28 50.14
C ASN A 232 54.98 21.38 50.59
N HIS A 233 55.94 20.96 49.76
CA HIS A 233 57.36 21.10 50.07
C HIS A 233 57.78 22.57 50.18
N LYS A 234 57.30 23.45 49.28
CA LYS A 234 57.54 24.90 49.34
C LYS A 234 56.93 25.53 50.60
N ARG A 235 55.76 25.08 51.04
CA ARG A 235 55.10 25.57 52.26
C ARG A 235 55.93 25.25 53.51
N ILE A 236 56.41 24.01 53.64
CA ILE A 236 57.25 23.57 54.76
C ILE A 236 58.58 24.36 54.82
N MET A 237 59.10 24.79 53.67
CA MET A 237 60.31 25.62 53.60
C MET A 237 60.07 27.09 54.00
N CYS A 238 58.84 27.60 53.92
CA CYS A 238 58.51 28.98 54.29
C CYS A 238 58.13 29.15 55.77
N GLU A 239 57.70 28.08 56.44
CA GLU A 239 57.27 28.11 57.86
C GLU A 239 58.43 28.17 58.88
N ASN A 240 59.69 28.14 58.43
CA ASN A 240 60.89 28.13 59.29
C ASN A 240 61.58 29.49 59.47
N VAL A 241 60.99 30.60 59.00
CA VAL A 241 61.57 31.93 59.19
C VAL A 241 60.48 32.90 59.61
N SER A 242 60.32 33.11 60.92
CA SER A 242 60.19 34.44 61.55
C SER A 242 59.64 34.30 62.97
N ASP A 243 60.55 34.25 63.93
CA ASP A 243 60.24 34.54 65.33
C ASP A 243 61.38 35.39 65.87
N SER A 244 61.14 36.70 66.06
CA SER A 244 61.81 37.55 67.08
C SER A 244 61.36 39.03 67.04
N GLN A 245 60.73 39.44 68.14
CA GLN A 245 60.94 40.69 68.90
C GLN A 245 60.71 42.06 68.23
N SER A 246 59.62 42.73 68.64
CA SER A 246 59.68 44.01 69.38
C SER A 246 58.30 44.32 70.00
N LEU A 247 58.27 44.79 71.26
CA LEU A 247 57.08 44.73 72.13
C LEU A 247 56.62 46.11 72.66
N PHE A 248 57.12 47.23 72.14
CA PHE A 248 56.74 48.57 72.66
C PHE A 248 56.34 49.64 71.62
N ASP A 249 56.45 49.36 70.32
CA ASP A 249 55.68 50.07 69.26
C ASP A 249 54.43 49.30 68.83
N ARG A 250 54.20 48.15 69.47
CA ARG A 250 53.19 47.17 69.08
C ARG A 250 51.78 47.75 69.11
N ASP A 251 51.39 48.55 70.10
CA ASP A 251 50.02 49.06 70.17
C ASP A 251 49.70 50.13 69.12
N LEU A 252 50.67 50.97 68.75
CA LEU A 252 50.48 51.98 67.71
C LEU A 252 50.50 51.32 66.34
N LEU A 253 51.45 50.40 66.14
CA LEU A 253 51.53 49.59 64.94
C LEU A 253 50.31 48.67 64.82
N GLU A 254 49.75 48.14 65.91
CA GLU A 254 48.57 47.26 65.92
C GLU A 254 47.29 48.04 65.65
N LYS A 255 47.22 49.33 66.03
CA LYS A 255 46.17 50.26 65.59
C LYS A 255 46.31 50.66 64.13
N GLU A 256 47.51 50.95 63.65
CA GLU A 256 47.74 51.23 62.23
C GLU A 256 47.50 49.99 61.37
N ILE A 257 47.96 48.82 61.80
CA ILE A 257 47.69 47.51 61.19
C ILE A 257 46.18 47.24 61.22
N SER A 258 45.48 47.50 62.33
CA SER A 258 44.01 47.35 62.37
C SER A 258 43.33 48.31 61.39
N SER A 259 43.74 49.59 61.33
CA SER A 259 43.18 50.57 60.39
C SER A 259 43.48 50.22 58.92
N ILE A 260 44.65 49.62 58.65
CA ILE A 260 45.04 49.15 57.32
C ILE A 260 44.25 47.88 56.99
N MET A 261 44.09 46.94 57.92
CA MET A 261 43.30 45.72 57.76
C MET A 261 41.82 46.05 57.50
N ASP A 262 41.25 47.02 58.21
CA ASP A 262 39.88 47.48 57.97
C ASP A 262 39.73 48.08 56.57
N ARG A 263 40.70 48.90 56.12
CA ARG A 263 40.71 49.47 54.76
C ARG A 263 40.92 48.41 53.68
N ILE A 264 41.78 47.42 53.93
CA ILE A 264 41.99 46.28 53.04
C ILE A 264 40.69 45.49 52.95
N SER A 265 40.04 45.19 54.07
CA SER A 265 38.79 44.44 54.11
C SER A 265 37.67 45.17 53.36
N LEU A 266 37.55 46.49 53.53
CA LEU A 266 36.57 47.31 52.82
C LEU A 266 36.85 47.36 51.31
N ASN A 267 38.11 47.49 50.91
CA ASN A 267 38.52 47.43 49.49
C ASN A 267 38.33 46.03 48.90
N GLU A 268 38.60 44.96 49.65
CA GLU A 268 38.37 43.57 49.21
C GLU A 268 36.88 43.30 49.00
N GLU A 269 36.02 43.90 49.81
CA GLU A 269 34.57 43.82 49.64
C GLU A 269 34.09 44.64 48.44
N GLU A 270 34.63 45.85 48.23
CA GLU A 270 34.32 46.67 47.05
C GLU A 270 34.81 46.01 45.75
N VAL A 271 36.01 45.43 45.74
CA VAL A 271 36.54 44.66 44.60
C VAL A 271 35.68 43.42 44.34
N ARG A 272 35.29 42.66 45.37
CA ARG A 272 34.36 41.51 45.21
C ARG A 272 33.02 41.93 44.62
N LYS A 273 32.49 43.09 45.04
CA LYS A 273 31.25 43.63 44.51
C LYS A 273 31.40 44.01 43.05
N LEU A 274 32.45 44.74 42.68
CA LEU A 274 32.72 45.15 41.30
C LEU A 274 33.01 43.96 40.37
N THR A 275 33.69 42.91 40.84
CA THR A 275 33.92 41.69 40.05
C THR A 275 32.63 40.93 39.84
N SER A 276 31.79 40.78 40.88
CA SER A 276 30.48 40.10 40.73
C SER A 276 29.52 40.88 39.83
N GLU A 277 29.55 42.22 39.85
CA GLU A 277 28.74 43.07 38.97
C GLU A 277 29.19 42.98 37.50
N LYS A 278 30.51 43.02 37.23
CA LYS A 278 31.06 42.79 35.88
C LYS A 278 30.75 41.39 35.35
N GLU A 279 30.82 40.37 36.19
CA GLU A 279 30.45 39.01 35.84
C GLU A 279 28.95 38.91 35.52
N ALA A 280 28.10 39.56 36.31
CA ALA A 280 26.66 39.63 36.06
C ALA A 280 26.34 40.33 34.73
N GLU A 281 26.96 41.48 34.43
CA GLU A 281 26.79 42.18 33.14
C GLU A 281 27.28 41.34 31.95
N SER A 282 28.39 40.62 32.11
CA SER A 282 28.90 39.70 31.09
C SER A 282 27.92 38.56 30.82
N LEU A 283 27.36 37.97 31.87
CA LEU A 283 26.34 36.92 31.75
C LEU A 283 25.03 37.44 31.14
N LEU A 284 24.60 38.66 31.47
CA LEU A 284 23.43 39.28 30.86
C LEU A 284 23.62 39.52 29.36
N ARG A 285 24.80 39.98 28.93
CA ARG A 285 25.13 40.11 27.49
C ARG A 285 25.12 38.77 26.78
N LYS A 286 25.70 37.73 27.38
CA LYS A 286 25.66 36.37 26.83
C LYS A 286 24.23 35.85 26.72
N LEU A 287 23.39 36.05 27.74
CA LEU A 287 21.98 35.67 27.71
C LEU A 287 21.20 36.41 26.63
N HIS A 288 21.45 37.70 26.44
CA HIS A 288 20.82 38.46 25.36
C HIS A 288 21.21 37.92 23.98
N SER A 289 22.51 37.69 23.75
CA SER A 289 23.00 37.12 22.49
C SER A 289 22.44 35.71 22.24
N LEU A 290 22.37 34.87 23.28
CA LEU A 290 21.77 33.53 23.17
C LEU A 290 20.27 33.61 22.82
N LYS A 291 19.54 34.55 23.43
CA LYS A 291 18.12 34.78 23.15
C LYS A 291 17.91 35.24 21.71
N GLU A 292 18.70 36.19 21.24
CA GLU A 292 18.64 36.70 19.85
C GLU A 292 18.97 35.59 18.84
N ASN A 293 20.00 34.77 19.11
CA ASN A 293 20.33 33.63 18.27
C ASN A 293 19.19 32.61 18.21
N HIS A 294 18.56 32.30 19.35
CA HIS A 294 17.43 31.37 19.40
C HIS A 294 16.19 31.93 18.68
N GLU A 295 15.93 33.23 18.79
CA GLU A 295 14.83 33.88 18.07
C GLU A 295 15.04 33.82 16.55
N ASN A 296 16.29 34.03 16.09
CA ASN A 296 16.67 33.86 14.69
C ASN A 296 16.51 32.41 14.21
N GLU A 297 16.95 31.43 15.01
CA GLU A 297 16.81 29.99 14.68
C GLU A 297 15.34 29.58 14.56
N VAL A 298 14.49 30.00 15.50
CA VAL A 298 13.04 29.77 15.43
C VAL A 298 12.44 30.40 14.19
N GLN A 299 12.91 31.58 13.78
CA GLN A 299 12.42 32.24 12.57
C GLN A 299 12.86 31.50 11.30
N VAL A 300 14.09 30.98 11.25
CA VAL A 300 14.58 30.16 10.13
C VAL A 300 13.74 28.89 10.01
N LEU A 301 13.52 28.16 11.11
CA LEU A 301 12.72 26.93 11.11
C LEU A 301 11.27 27.19 10.69
N LYS A 302 10.69 28.33 11.07
CA LYS A 302 9.35 28.73 10.60
C LYS A 302 9.32 28.96 9.08
N ASN A 303 10.34 29.63 8.54
CA ASN A 303 10.44 29.88 7.11
C ASN A 303 10.65 28.57 6.33
N GLU A 304 11.53 27.68 6.80
CA GLU A 304 11.75 26.36 6.21
C GLU A 304 10.48 25.50 6.24
N SER A 305 9.77 25.48 7.38
CA SER A 305 8.49 24.78 7.49
C SER A 305 7.42 25.35 6.56
N ALA A 306 7.43 26.66 6.29
CA ALA A 306 6.50 27.27 5.34
C ALA A 306 6.82 26.87 3.90
N ILE A 307 8.10 26.88 3.52
CA ILE A 307 8.57 26.48 2.18
C ILE A 307 8.21 25.01 1.91
N LEU A 308 8.47 24.10 2.86
CA LEU A 308 8.13 22.69 2.71
C LEU A 308 6.62 22.47 2.55
N CYS A 309 5.79 23.26 3.24
CA CYS A 309 4.35 23.17 3.11
C CYS A 309 3.87 23.66 1.72
N ASP A 310 4.47 24.72 1.19
CA ASP A 310 4.17 25.22 -0.15
C ASP A 310 4.59 24.21 -1.24
N GLU A 311 5.76 23.59 -1.13
CA GLU A 311 6.23 22.53 -2.03
C GLU A 311 5.29 21.30 -2.01
N GLU A 312 4.89 20.82 -0.82
CA GLU A 312 3.96 19.68 -0.71
C GLU A 312 2.59 20.00 -1.35
N LEU A 313 2.12 21.24 -1.22
CA LEU A 313 0.89 21.69 -1.85
C LEU A 313 1.01 21.76 -3.37
N GLU A 314 2.17 22.19 -3.90
CA GLU A 314 2.46 22.22 -5.34
C GLU A 314 2.49 20.80 -5.93
N ASP A 315 3.19 19.85 -5.29
CA ASP A 315 3.22 18.44 -5.69
C ASP A 315 1.82 17.81 -5.68
N ARG A 316 0.99 18.19 -4.70
CA ARG A 316 -0.39 17.72 -4.61
C ARG A 316 -1.28 18.34 -5.69
N LEU A 317 -1.06 19.59 -6.04
CA LEU A 317 -1.73 20.24 -7.17
C LEU A 317 -1.36 19.57 -8.49
N GLU A 318 -0.06 19.32 -8.75
CA GLU A 318 0.40 18.67 -9.98
C GLU A 318 -0.17 17.25 -10.15
N ARG A 319 -0.28 16.49 -9.05
CA ARG A 319 -0.96 15.19 -9.05
C ARG A 319 -2.42 15.30 -9.46
N PHE A 320 -3.16 16.25 -8.90
CA PHE A 320 -4.57 16.47 -9.30
C PHE A 320 -4.71 16.97 -10.73
N GLU A 321 -3.78 17.78 -11.23
CA GLU A 321 -3.79 18.20 -12.63
C GLU A 321 -3.56 17.03 -13.58
N SER A 322 -2.64 16.13 -13.23
CA SER A 322 -2.35 14.90 -13.98
C SER A 322 -3.56 13.96 -14.01
N GLU A 323 -4.20 13.70 -12.86
CA GLU A 323 -5.43 12.89 -12.78
C GLU A 323 -6.58 13.50 -13.59
N ARG A 324 -6.73 14.84 -13.53
CA ARG A 324 -7.74 15.57 -14.31
C ARG A 324 -7.51 15.40 -15.81
N GLU A 325 -6.26 15.45 -16.27
CA GLU A 325 -5.91 15.29 -17.67
C GLU A 325 -6.10 13.85 -18.15
N GLU A 326 -5.76 12.85 -17.34
CA GLU A 326 -6.04 11.44 -17.63
C GLU A 326 -7.55 11.19 -17.79
N MET A 327 -8.36 11.74 -16.87
CA MET A 327 -9.82 11.62 -16.95
C MET A 327 -10.40 12.32 -18.19
N ARG A 328 -9.85 13.48 -18.58
CA ARG A 328 -10.22 14.15 -19.84
C ARG A 328 -9.89 13.29 -21.06
N GLN A 329 -8.69 12.71 -21.12
CA GLN A 329 -8.30 11.82 -22.22
C GLN A 329 -9.23 10.60 -22.31
N LYS A 330 -9.63 10.03 -21.15
CA LYS A 330 -10.58 8.92 -21.08
C LYS A 330 -11.96 9.31 -21.60
N ILE A 331 -12.45 10.50 -21.27
CA ILE A 331 -13.71 11.04 -21.80
C ILE A 331 -13.64 11.15 -23.32
N VAL A 332 -12.59 11.78 -23.87
CA VAL A 332 -12.42 11.95 -25.33
C VAL A 332 -12.35 10.60 -26.05
N SER A 333 -11.67 9.60 -25.47
CA SER A 333 -11.61 8.24 -26.00
C SER A 333 -12.98 7.55 -26.02
N LEU A 334 -13.76 7.70 -24.94
CA LEU A 334 -15.11 7.15 -24.85
C LEU A 334 -16.08 7.84 -25.83
N GLU A 335 -15.98 9.16 -25.98
CA GLU A 335 -16.76 9.93 -26.96
C GLU A 335 -16.46 9.46 -28.40
N SER A 336 -15.18 9.26 -28.73
CA SER A 336 -14.77 8.74 -30.03
C SER A 336 -15.28 7.32 -30.29
N SER A 337 -15.22 6.44 -29.28
CA SER A 337 -15.76 5.08 -29.34
C SER A 337 -17.28 5.05 -29.51
N LEU A 338 -17.98 5.96 -28.82
CA LEU A 338 -19.42 6.12 -28.93
C LEU A 338 -19.81 6.60 -30.33
N SER A 339 -19.12 7.61 -30.87
CA SER A 339 -19.33 8.10 -32.23
C SER A 339 -19.15 6.98 -33.27
N ALA A 340 -18.08 6.19 -33.16
CA ALA A 340 -17.85 5.06 -34.07
C ALA A 340 -18.99 4.02 -34.02
N LYS A 341 -19.50 3.71 -32.82
CA LYS A 341 -20.65 2.81 -32.66
C LYS A 341 -21.94 3.38 -33.23
N GLU A 342 -22.15 4.68 -33.17
CA GLU A 342 -23.30 5.35 -33.79
C GLU A 342 -23.25 5.25 -35.32
N GLU A 343 -22.07 5.41 -35.92
CA GLU A 343 -21.86 5.20 -37.36
C GLU A 343 -22.13 3.75 -37.79
N ASP A 344 -21.61 2.77 -37.03
CA ASP A 344 -21.88 1.34 -37.27
C ASP A 344 -23.38 1.02 -37.19
N LYS A 345 -24.06 1.57 -36.18
CA LYS A 345 -25.51 1.43 -36.03
C LYS A 345 -26.25 2.07 -37.20
N ALA A 346 -25.82 3.24 -37.66
CA ALA A 346 -26.41 3.91 -38.82
C ALA A 346 -26.22 3.09 -40.11
N LEU A 347 -25.05 2.48 -40.31
CA LEU A 347 -24.79 1.58 -41.44
C LEU A 347 -25.64 0.31 -41.36
N SER A 348 -25.80 -0.28 -40.17
CA SER A 348 -26.66 -1.44 -39.95
C SER A 348 -28.13 -1.13 -40.26
N LEU A 349 -28.64 0.02 -39.80
CA LEU A 349 -29.99 0.48 -40.13
C LEU A 349 -30.17 0.73 -41.63
N LYS A 350 -29.16 1.30 -42.31
CA LYS A 350 -29.18 1.46 -43.77
C LYS A 350 -29.23 0.10 -44.49
N LYS A 351 -28.47 -0.90 -44.03
CA LYS A 351 -28.51 -2.27 -44.57
C LYS A 351 -29.88 -2.90 -44.36
N GLN A 352 -30.45 -2.81 -43.16
CA GLN A 352 -31.79 -3.31 -42.86
C GLN A 352 -32.86 -2.65 -43.74
N ALA A 353 -32.79 -1.32 -43.91
CA ALA A 353 -33.70 -0.58 -44.78
C ALA A 353 -33.58 -1.00 -46.26
N ALA A 354 -32.38 -1.34 -46.74
CA ALA A 354 -32.17 -1.85 -48.08
C ALA A 354 -32.82 -3.23 -48.28
N VAL A 355 -32.65 -4.15 -47.32
CA VAL A 355 -33.30 -5.48 -47.32
C VAL A 355 -34.83 -5.35 -47.34
N ILE A 356 -35.40 -4.46 -46.52
CA ILE A 356 -36.85 -4.22 -46.51
C ILE A 356 -37.33 -3.73 -47.88
N LYS A 357 -36.59 -2.81 -48.52
CA LYS A 357 -36.94 -2.31 -49.87
C LYS A 357 -36.88 -3.41 -50.93
N GLU A 358 -35.92 -4.33 -50.83
CA GLU A 358 -35.79 -5.48 -51.72
C GLU A 358 -36.95 -6.48 -51.53
N LEU A 359 -37.28 -6.83 -50.28
CA LEU A 359 -38.44 -7.67 -49.96
C LEU A 359 -39.75 -7.04 -50.46
N GLN A 360 -39.94 -5.73 -50.28
CA GLN A 360 -41.10 -5.02 -50.82
C GLN A 360 -41.13 -5.01 -52.36
N ARG A 361 -39.98 -5.05 -53.04
CA ARG A 361 -39.92 -5.21 -54.50
C ARG A 361 -40.31 -6.63 -54.90
N ALA A 362 -39.75 -7.65 -54.23
CA ALA A 362 -40.06 -9.05 -54.46
C ALA A 362 -41.56 -9.36 -54.25
N ILE A 363 -42.18 -8.85 -53.18
CA ILE A 363 -43.62 -9.00 -52.92
C ILE A 363 -44.45 -8.38 -54.05
N ARG A 364 -44.06 -7.21 -54.56
CA ARG A 364 -44.77 -6.55 -55.69
C ARG A 364 -44.63 -7.34 -56.98
N GLU A 365 -43.47 -7.93 -57.24
CA GLU A 365 -43.23 -8.78 -58.41
C GLU A 365 -43.98 -10.12 -58.31
N GLU A 366 -44.02 -10.73 -57.13
CA GLU A 366 -44.82 -11.93 -56.85
C GLU A 366 -46.30 -11.65 -57.03
N LYS A 367 -46.80 -10.52 -56.52
CA LYS A 367 -48.19 -10.10 -56.74
C LYS A 367 -48.52 -9.94 -58.22
N LYS A 368 -47.62 -9.31 -59.01
CA LYS A 368 -47.79 -9.21 -60.47
C LYS A 368 -47.82 -10.59 -61.14
N ARG A 369 -46.97 -11.54 -60.70
CA ARG A 369 -46.97 -12.92 -61.21
C ARG A 369 -48.26 -13.65 -60.86
N ALA A 370 -48.74 -13.53 -59.61
CA ALA A 370 -50.01 -14.09 -59.17
C ALA A 370 -51.21 -13.53 -59.95
N ASP A 371 -51.30 -12.20 -60.09
CA ASP A 371 -52.35 -11.53 -60.89
C ASP A 371 -52.31 -11.97 -62.36
N SER A 372 -51.11 -12.20 -62.92
CA SER A 372 -50.95 -12.73 -64.28
C SER A 372 -51.46 -14.16 -64.39
N MET A 373 -51.15 -15.03 -63.42
CA MET A 373 -51.66 -16.41 -63.39
C MET A 373 -53.18 -16.46 -63.21
N GLU A 374 -53.77 -15.59 -62.37
CA GLU A 374 -55.23 -15.53 -62.20
C GLU A 374 -55.94 -15.14 -63.51
N ARG A 375 -55.36 -14.21 -64.29
CA ARG A 375 -55.88 -13.85 -65.62
C ARG A 375 -55.81 -15.01 -66.62
N PHE A 376 -54.75 -15.83 -66.57
CA PHE A 376 -54.62 -17.01 -67.43
C PHE A 376 -55.50 -18.19 -66.95
N GLY A 377 -55.67 -18.36 -65.64
CA GLY A 377 -56.43 -19.46 -65.03
C GLY A 377 -57.95 -19.39 -65.25
N ARG A 378 -58.51 -18.21 -65.52
CA ARG A 378 -59.94 -18.08 -65.90
C ARG A 378 -60.27 -18.55 -67.32
N CYS A 379 -59.29 -18.94 -68.13
CA CYS A 379 -59.51 -19.45 -69.50
C CYS A 379 -59.56 -20.98 -69.62
N SER A 380 -59.45 -21.74 -68.52
CA SER A 380 -59.38 -23.21 -68.56
C SER A 380 -60.35 -23.82 -67.55
N TYR A 381 -61.63 -23.86 -67.92
CA TYR A 381 -62.61 -24.76 -67.30
C TYR A 381 -62.43 -26.15 -67.91
N GLU A 382 -61.75 -27.05 -67.20
CA GLU A 382 -62.09 -28.48 -67.17
C GLU A 382 -61.33 -29.19 -66.04
N GLU A 383 -62.11 -29.89 -65.21
CA GLU A 383 -61.75 -30.56 -63.96
C GLU A 383 -60.70 -31.65 -64.14
N LYS A 384 -59.78 -31.78 -63.19
CA LYS A 384 -59.27 -33.10 -62.73
C LYS A 384 -58.52 -32.98 -61.40
N GLU A 385 -59.11 -33.58 -60.38
CA GLU A 385 -58.55 -33.93 -59.08
C GLU A 385 -57.23 -34.70 -59.23
N TRP A 386 -56.24 -34.34 -58.41
CA TRP A 386 -55.04 -35.16 -58.22
C TRP A 386 -54.88 -35.54 -56.75
N HIS A 387 -55.01 -36.84 -56.53
CA HIS A 387 -54.78 -37.51 -55.27
C HIS A 387 -53.29 -37.71 -54.98
N LEU A 388 -52.98 -37.56 -53.69
CA LEU A 388 -51.72 -37.79 -53.01
C LEU A 388 -51.45 -39.31 -52.92
N VAL A 389 -50.31 -39.80 -53.42
CA VAL A 389 -49.84 -41.17 -53.11
C VAL A 389 -48.33 -41.17 -52.84
N ASP A 390 -48.02 -41.87 -51.74
CA ASP A 390 -46.75 -42.03 -51.04
C ASP A 390 -45.59 -42.63 -51.84
N GLU A 391 -44.40 -42.22 -51.41
CA GLU A 391 -43.08 -42.66 -51.86
C GLU A 391 -42.77 -44.12 -51.46
N MET A 392 -42.07 -44.85 -52.34
CA MET A 392 -41.28 -46.01 -51.94
C MET A 392 -40.00 -46.13 -52.79
N ASP A 393 -38.87 -45.96 -52.10
CA ASP A 393 -37.52 -46.49 -52.32
C ASP A 393 -37.04 -46.84 -53.73
N ALA A 394 -36.02 -46.12 -54.21
CA ALA A 394 -34.95 -46.73 -55.01
C ALA A 394 -33.65 -45.90 -55.00
N LYS A 395 -32.65 -46.51 -54.33
CA LYS A 395 -31.21 -46.27 -54.42
C LYS A 395 -30.75 -46.01 -55.86
N SER A 396 -29.94 -44.98 -56.09
CA SER A 396 -28.96 -45.03 -57.18
C SER A 396 -27.82 -44.05 -56.94
N ALA A 397 -26.64 -44.63 -56.80
CA ALA A 397 -25.35 -43.96 -56.79
C ALA A 397 -25.05 -43.44 -58.20
N GLN A 398 -24.63 -42.18 -58.33
CA GLN A 398 -23.77 -41.81 -59.45
C GLN A 398 -22.91 -40.59 -59.12
N THR A 399 -21.62 -40.90 -59.02
CA THR A 399 -20.47 -40.03 -59.15
C THR A 399 -20.57 -39.18 -60.41
N LEU A 400 -20.45 -37.86 -60.33
CA LEU A 400 -19.94 -37.10 -61.46
C LEU A 400 -19.15 -35.87 -61.02
N ASP A 401 -17.85 -36.03 -61.19
CA ASP A 401 -16.81 -35.02 -61.16
C ASP A 401 -17.13 -33.89 -62.16
N GLY A 402 -17.03 -32.65 -61.71
CA GLY A 402 -17.49 -31.48 -62.45
C GLY A 402 -16.81 -30.20 -62.00
N VAL A 403 -15.48 -30.26 -61.87
CA VAL A 403 -14.60 -29.12 -61.67
C VAL A 403 -14.77 -28.10 -62.78
N GLY A 404 -14.92 -26.83 -62.40
CA GLY A 404 -14.31 -25.74 -63.17
C GLY A 404 -15.12 -24.46 -63.30
N SER A 405 -14.63 -23.41 -62.63
CA SER A 405 -14.56 -22.05 -63.20
C SER A 405 -15.64 -21.03 -62.82
N ARG A 406 -16.12 -20.97 -61.57
CA ARG A 406 -16.85 -19.79 -61.06
C ARG A 406 -16.69 -19.55 -59.55
N SER A 407 -15.50 -19.16 -59.05
CA SER A 407 -15.32 -18.64 -57.66
C SER A 407 -14.00 -17.90 -57.40
N VAL A 408 -13.39 -17.23 -58.39
CA VAL A 408 -12.10 -16.53 -58.18
C VAL A 408 -12.23 -15.18 -57.45
N SER A 409 -13.41 -14.56 -57.41
CA SER A 409 -13.59 -13.27 -56.70
C SER A 409 -13.75 -13.42 -55.18
N SER A 410 -14.23 -14.56 -54.69
CA SER A 410 -14.33 -14.83 -53.25
C SER A 410 -12.98 -15.19 -52.63
N ALA A 411 -12.08 -15.81 -53.40
CA ALA A 411 -10.75 -16.18 -52.92
C ALA A 411 -9.87 -14.94 -52.65
N SER A 412 -9.90 -13.95 -53.55
CA SER A 412 -9.08 -12.73 -53.41
C SER A 412 -9.56 -11.81 -52.26
N ALA A 413 -10.87 -11.76 -51.99
CA ALA A 413 -11.40 -11.01 -50.84
C ALA A 413 -10.96 -11.64 -49.50
N LEU A 414 -11.05 -12.97 -49.40
CA LEU A 414 -10.59 -13.69 -48.21
C LEU A 414 -9.07 -13.59 -48.01
N GLU A 415 -8.31 -13.55 -49.09
CA GLU A 415 -6.85 -13.35 -49.02
C GLU A 415 -6.50 -11.96 -48.48
N SER A 416 -7.22 -10.91 -48.90
CA SER A 416 -7.06 -9.55 -48.35
C SER A 416 -7.41 -9.48 -46.86
N ASP A 417 -8.54 -10.07 -46.46
CA ASP A 417 -8.97 -10.09 -45.06
C ASP A 417 -7.96 -10.85 -44.17
N ASN A 418 -7.38 -11.94 -44.67
CA ASN A 418 -6.33 -12.68 -43.97
C ASN A 418 -5.06 -11.83 -43.77
N VAL A 419 -4.65 -11.06 -44.78
CA VAL A 419 -3.49 -10.15 -44.65
C VAL A 419 -3.78 -9.05 -43.62
N GLU A 420 -4.98 -8.47 -43.62
CA GLU A 420 -5.37 -7.48 -42.61
C GLU A 420 -5.40 -8.06 -41.19
N LEU A 421 -5.95 -9.27 -41.02
CA LEU A 421 -5.96 -9.98 -39.74
C LEU A 421 -4.55 -10.29 -39.24
N ILE A 422 -3.65 -10.74 -40.12
CA ILE A 422 -2.24 -10.97 -39.77
C ILE A 422 -1.60 -9.66 -39.31
N ASN A 423 -1.76 -8.57 -40.06
CA ASN A 423 -1.19 -7.26 -39.70
C ASN A 423 -1.74 -6.74 -38.36
N ARG A 424 -3.04 -6.91 -38.13
CA ARG A 424 -3.68 -6.52 -36.86
C ARG A 424 -3.19 -7.38 -35.70
N LEU A 425 -3.03 -8.69 -35.90
CA LEU A 425 -2.48 -9.60 -34.90
C LEU A 425 -1.03 -9.25 -34.57
N THR A 426 -0.19 -8.99 -35.56
CA THR A 426 1.21 -8.58 -35.36
C THR A 426 1.30 -7.24 -34.63
N SER A 427 0.44 -6.27 -34.99
CA SER A 427 0.37 -4.99 -34.29
C SER A 427 -0.05 -5.17 -32.83
N LEU A 428 -1.05 -6.02 -32.57
CA LEU A 428 -1.51 -6.32 -31.22
C LEU A 428 -0.43 -7.03 -30.39
N GLN A 429 0.27 -8.00 -30.97
CA GLN A 429 1.39 -8.70 -30.35
C GLN A 429 2.53 -7.74 -30.00
N LYS A 430 2.85 -6.80 -30.89
CA LYS A 430 3.83 -5.74 -30.63
C LYS A 430 3.39 -4.85 -29.47
N THR A 431 2.17 -4.32 -29.50
CA THR A 431 1.67 -3.48 -28.40
C THR A 431 1.65 -4.23 -27.07
N HIS A 432 1.33 -5.53 -27.08
CA HIS A 432 1.35 -6.37 -25.89
C HIS A 432 2.78 -6.55 -25.34
N ALA A 433 3.77 -6.76 -26.20
CA ALA A 433 5.17 -6.82 -25.80
C ALA A 433 5.64 -5.48 -25.19
N ASP A 434 5.35 -4.36 -25.86
CA ASP A 434 5.70 -3.02 -25.38
C ASP A 434 5.04 -2.73 -24.01
N THR A 435 3.79 -3.17 -23.79
CA THR A 435 3.13 -3.03 -22.49
C THR A 435 3.75 -3.91 -21.41
N LEU A 436 4.21 -5.12 -21.74
CA LEU A 436 4.89 -6.00 -20.78
C LEU A 436 6.25 -5.42 -20.35
N ASP A 437 7.01 -4.85 -21.28
CA ASP A 437 8.27 -4.18 -20.98
C ASP A 437 8.04 -2.93 -20.10
N LYS A 438 6.97 -2.17 -20.37
CA LYS A 438 6.57 -1.05 -19.52
C LYS A 438 6.15 -1.49 -18.11
N VAL A 439 5.43 -2.61 -17.97
CA VAL A 439 5.08 -3.17 -16.66
C VAL A 439 6.34 -3.61 -15.92
N SER A 440 7.26 -4.32 -16.59
CA SER A 440 8.51 -4.79 -15.97
C SER A 440 9.40 -3.63 -15.49
N THR A 441 9.48 -2.55 -16.26
CA THR A 441 10.22 -1.34 -15.84
C THR A 441 9.58 -0.68 -14.62
N LEU A 442 8.25 -0.51 -14.61
CA LEU A 442 7.52 0.03 -13.45
C LEU A 442 7.64 -0.86 -12.21
N GLU A 443 7.60 -2.18 -12.35
CA GLU A 443 7.82 -3.13 -11.25
C GLU A 443 9.23 -2.98 -10.65
N SER A 444 10.24 -2.81 -11.51
CA SER A 444 11.63 -2.61 -11.06
C SER A 444 11.85 -1.28 -10.35
N GLU A 445 11.19 -0.21 -10.81
CA GLU A 445 11.25 1.12 -10.19
C GLU A 445 10.50 1.13 -8.86
N ASN A 446 9.32 0.51 -8.81
CA ASN A 446 8.55 0.38 -7.58
C ASN A 446 9.33 -0.40 -6.50
N ALA A 447 9.99 -1.50 -6.89
CA ALA A 447 10.87 -2.26 -5.99
C ALA A 447 12.11 -1.45 -5.53
N ARG A 448 12.60 -0.51 -6.34
CA ARG A 448 13.68 0.42 -5.93
C ARG A 448 13.17 1.44 -4.91
N LEU A 449 12.00 2.04 -5.15
CA LEU A 449 11.39 3.03 -4.27
C LEU A 449 11.00 2.44 -2.91
N CYS A 450 10.48 1.20 -2.86
CA CYS A 450 10.20 0.52 -1.60
C CYS A 450 11.45 0.41 -0.72
N ARG A 451 12.60 0.01 -1.29
CA ARG A 451 13.87 -0.06 -0.57
C ARG A 451 14.34 1.31 -0.06
N GLU A 452 14.15 2.36 -0.85
CA GLU A 452 14.50 3.73 -0.45
C GLU A 452 13.60 4.23 0.69
N ILE A 453 12.32 3.88 0.68
CA ILE A 453 11.37 4.18 1.77
C ILE A 453 11.76 3.44 3.04
N GLU A 454 12.12 2.15 2.93
CA GLU A 454 12.60 1.35 4.06
C GLU A 454 13.86 1.96 4.68
N GLU A 455 14.88 2.27 3.86
CA GLU A 455 16.12 2.91 4.31
C GLU A 455 15.86 4.26 5.02
N LYS A 456 15.01 5.11 4.46
CA LYS A 456 14.63 6.39 5.10
C LYS A 456 13.87 6.16 6.39
N SER A 457 13.00 5.16 6.45
CA SER A 457 12.25 4.81 7.67
C SER A 457 13.20 4.36 8.78
N GLU A 458 14.20 3.55 8.48
CA GLU A 458 15.24 3.14 9.42
C GLU A 458 16.05 4.34 9.95
N ILE A 459 16.41 5.29 9.09
CA ILE A 459 17.12 6.52 9.49
C ILE A 459 16.25 7.33 10.46
N ILE A 460 14.95 7.48 10.17
CA ILE A 460 14.00 8.20 11.03
C ILE A 460 13.87 7.50 12.38
N GLU A 461 13.69 6.18 12.40
CA GLU A 461 13.60 5.40 13.64
C GLU A 461 14.88 5.54 14.48
N HIS A 462 16.05 5.46 13.84
CA HIS A 462 17.33 5.64 14.52
C HIS A 462 17.45 7.04 15.12
N TRP A 463 17.00 8.06 14.40
CA TRP A 463 16.93 9.43 14.89
C TRP A 463 16.01 9.56 16.11
N ILE A 464 14.83 8.95 16.06
CA ILE A 464 13.88 8.94 17.18
C ILE A 464 14.49 8.23 18.39
N ARG A 465 15.15 7.06 18.20
CA ARG A 465 15.82 6.31 19.27
C ARG A 465 17.00 7.08 19.88
N LYS A 466 17.79 7.77 19.06
CA LYS A 466 18.97 8.52 19.52
C LYS A 466 18.64 9.86 20.16
N LYS A 467 17.51 10.48 19.84
CA LYS A 467 17.11 11.73 20.47
C LYS A 467 16.72 11.39 21.92
N PRO A 468 17.52 11.79 22.94
CA PRO A 468 17.13 11.53 24.31
C PRO A 468 15.81 12.25 24.53
N LEU A 469 14.74 11.47 24.69
CA LEU A 469 13.47 11.97 25.18
C LEU A 469 13.78 12.51 26.57
N LYS A 470 14.03 13.82 26.66
CA LYS A 470 14.00 14.57 27.91
C LYS A 470 12.54 14.56 28.38
N PHE A 471 12.05 13.39 28.75
CA PHE A 471 10.83 13.24 29.52
C PHE A 471 11.10 13.97 30.83
N GLY A 472 10.46 15.13 30.96
CA GLY A 472 10.55 15.98 32.13
C GLY A 472 10.05 15.24 33.35
N THR A 473 10.97 14.58 34.06
CA THR A 473 10.86 14.39 35.49
C THR A 473 11.64 15.50 36.15
N GLY A 474 10.92 16.49 36.68
CA GLY A 474 11.46 17.39 37.68
C GLY A 474 12.15 18.64 37.14
N PHE A 475 11.51 19.75 37.43
CA PHE A 475 12.08 21.01 37.88
C PHE A 475 13.45 20.85 38.61
N GLU A 476 14.56 20.73 37.88
CA GLU A 476 15.87 21.10 38.40
C GLU A 476 16.61 21.95 37.39
N SER A 477 16.87 23.18 37.81
CA SER A 477 17.61 24.20 37.09
C SER A 477 19.04 23.72 36.81
N PRO A 478 19.52 23.72 35.54
CA PRO A 478 20.85 23.21 35.24
C PRO A 478 21.92 24.17 35.75
N ARG A 479 22.66 23.74 36.77
CA ARG A 479 23.99 24.29 37.06
C ARG A 479 24.92 23.95 35.88
N LYS A 480 25.55 25.00 35.37
CA LYS A 480 26.50 25.02 34.26
C LYS A 480 27.61 23.96 34.42
N SER A 481 27.76 23.11 33.42
CA SER A 481 29.06 22.55 33.03
C SER A 481 29.32 22.97 31.60
N GLU A 482 30.23 23.92 31.43
CA GLU A 482 30.82 24.32 30.15
C GLU A 482 31.68 23.17 29.61
N GLY A 483 31.53 22.81 28.34
CA GLY A 483 32.40 21.82 27.70
C GLY A 483 31.95 21.40 26.30
N THR A 484 32.36 22.18 25.29
CA THR A 484 32.75 21.75 23.93
C THR A 484 31.78 20.87 23.12
N GLU A 485 30.92 21.50 22.31
CA GLU A 485 30.31 20.92 21.10
C GLU A 485 30.26 21.98 19.98
N GLU A 486 31.43 22.36 19.43
CA GLU A 486 31.55 23.16 18.20
C GLU A 486 32.41 22.41 17.17
N GLU A 487 32.00 21.22 16.73
CA GLU A 487 32.72 20.56 15.62
C GLU A 487 31.93 19.44 14.93
N PHE A 488 30.75 19.69 14.35
CA PHE A 488 30.17 18.64 13.47
C PHE A 488 29.29 19.05 12.28
N VAL A 489 29.16 20.33 11.89
CA VAL A 489 28.36 20.70 10.69
C VAL A 489 29.19 21.48 9.68
N ARG A 490 30.28 20.88 9.21
CA ARG A 490 31.01 21.39 8.04
C ARG A 490 31.66 20.27 7.23
N CYS A 491 30.84 19.43 6.60
CA CYS A 491 31.26 18.67 5.42
C CYS A 491 30.03 18.13 4.71
N ASN A 492 29.68 18.73 3.58
CA ASN A 492 29.19 18.07 2.35
C ASN A 492 28.65 19.13 1.38
N TYR A 493 29.55 19.94 0.82
CA TYR A 493 29.34 20.61 -0.46
C TYR A 493 30.70 20.78 -1.11
N VAL A 494 31.17 19.73 -1.79
CA VAL A 494 32.30 19.80 -2.71
C VAL A 494 31.95 19.01 -3.97
N ASN A 495 31.76 19.78 -5.03
CA ASN A 495 31.95 19.47 -6.46
C ASN A 495 31.02 18.45 -7.14
N ALA A 496 30.08 18.99 -7.92
CA ALA A 496 29.71 18.46 -9.22
C ALA A 496 29.96 19.55 -10.27
N ASP A 497 31.01 19.35 -11.07
CA ASP A 497 31.19 19.91 -12.41
C ASP A 497 30.85 18.80 -13.42
#